data_AF-X1H086-F1
#
_entry.id   AF-X1H086-F1
#
_cell.length_a   1.000
_cell.length_b   1.000
_cell.length_c   1.000
_cell.angle_alpha   90.00
_cell.angle_beta   90.00
_cell.angle_gamma   90.00
#
_symmetry.space_group_name_H-M   'P 1'
#
loop_
_entity.id
_entity.type
_entity.pdbx_description
1 polymer ?
#
loop_
_entity_poly.entity_id
_entity_poly.type
_entity_poly.pdbx_seq_one_letter_code
_entity_poly.pdbx_strand_id
1 'polypeptide(L)' 'MARYLNYISKVMCGNCRYKGRIKIPVGLAIEQIPCPKCELKELHHPSYFGLKEV' A
#
# COMPACT_ATOMS: atom_id res chain seq x y z
N MET A 1 9.74 -5.06 -25.39
CA MET A 1 9.94 -4.26 -24.17
C MET A 1 8.64 -4.20 -23.37
N ALA A 2 8.52 -4.92 -22.24
CA ALA A 2 7.33 -4.84 -21.37
C ALA A 2 7.43 -3.57 -20.51
N ARG A 3 6.73 -2.47 -20.80
CA ARG A 3 5.30 -2.19 -20.53
C ARG A 3 4.90 -2.54 -19.10
N TYR A 4 4.97 -1.53 -18.23
CA TYR A 4 4.38 -1.41 -16.88
C TYR A 4 4.96 -2.32 -15.78
N LEU A 5 6.18 -2.02 -15.33
CA LEU A 5 6.80 -2.64 -14.15
C LEU A 5 6.17 -2.23 -12.80
N ASN A 6 5.29 -1.22 -12.77
CA ASN A 6 4.71 -0.70 -11.54
C ASN A 6 3.20 -0.46 -11.71
N TYR A 7 2.43 -0.70 -10.65
CA TYR A 7 1.02 -0.32 -10.54
C TYR A 7 0.83 0.76 -9.46
N ILE A 8 -0.21 1.58 -9.60
CA ILE A 8 -0.56 2.58 -8.60
C ILE A 8 -1.68 2.00 -7.73
N SER A 9 -1.42 1.85 -6.43
CA SER A 9 -2.42 1.36 -5.47
C SER A 9 -2.70 2.39 -4.40
N LYS A 10 -3.95 2.46 -3.94
CA LYS A 10 -4.30 3.15 -2.70
C LYS A 10 -3.78 2.30 -1.54
N VAL A 11 -3.13 2.95 -0.58
CA VAL A 11 -2.56 2.28 0.60
C VAL A 11 -2.91 3.04 1.86
N MET A 12 -2.99 2.30 2.96
CA MET A 12 -3.18 2.82 4.30
C MET A 12 -2.14 2.22 5.23
N CYS A 13 -1.45 3.07 6.00
CA CYS A 13 -0.53 2.59 7.04
C CYS A 13 -1.30 2.28 8.33
N GLY A 14 -1.10 1.08 8.90
CA GLY A 14 -1.70 0.67 10.17
C GLY A 14 -1.23 1.50 11.37
N ASN A 15 0.05 1.89 11.40
CA ASN A 15 0.64 2.63 12.51
C ASN A 15 0.32 4.14 12.48
N CYS A 16 0.75 4.85 11.43
CA CYS A 16 0.60 6.30 11.37
C CYS A 16 -0.72 6.77 10.72
N ARG A 17 -1.59 5.84 10.31
CA ARG A 17 -2.85 6.09 9.58
C ARG A 17 -2.69 6.91 8.30
N TYR A 18 -1.49 6.92 7.73
CA TYR A 18 -1.24 7.54 6.42
C TYR A 18 -2.13 6.91 5.37
N LYS A 19 -2.81 7.72 4.55
CA LYS A 19 -3.61 7.28 3.40
C LYS A 19 -3.10 7.98 2.16
N GLY A 20 -2.77 7.22 1.13
CA GLY A 20 -2.18 7.78 -0.08
C GLY A 20 -2.22 6.83 -1.26
N ARG A 21 -1.71 7.28 -2.39
CA ARG A 21 -1.46 6.44 -3.55
C ARG A 21 0.05 6.30 -3.73
N ILE A 22 0.54 5.08 -3.81
CA ILE A 22 1.96 4.81 -4.03
C ILE A 22 2.13 3.98 -5.31
N LYS A 23 3.30 4.11 -5.95
CA LYS A 23 3.71 3.25 -7.05
C LYS A 23 4.37 2.01 -6.46
N ILE A 24 3.82 0.84 -6.78
CA ILE A 24 4.28 -0.45 -6.27
C ILE A 24 4.83 -1.25 -7.45
N PRO A 25 6.04 -1.82 -7.35
CA PRO A 25 6.56 -2.70 -8.38
C PRO A 25 5.71 -3.96 -8.49
N VAL A 26 5.43 -4.37 -9.72
CA VAL A 26 4.76 -5.65 -10.00
C VAL A 26 5.66 -6.77 -9.47
N GLY A 27 5.09 -7.67 -8.67
CA GLY A 27 5.84 -8.73 -7.99
C GLY A 27 6.22 -8.42 -6.53
N LEU A 28 6.04 -7.18 -6.07
CA LEU A 28 6.18 -6.82 -4.66
C LEU A 28 4.81 -6.67 -3.98
N ALA A 29 4.70 -7.23 -2.77
CA ALA A 29 3.53 -7.04 -1.93
C ALA A 29 3.56 -5.67 -1.25
N ILE A 30 2.38 -5.09 -1.03
CA ILE A 30 2.22 -3.76 -0.40
C ILE A 30 2.88 -3.72 0.99
N GLU A 31 2.77 -4.82 1.73
CA GLU A 31 3.32 -4.99 3.07
C GLU A 31 4.86 -4.95 3.10
N GLN A 32 5.51 -5.20 1.97
CA GLN A 32 6.97 -5.10 1.86
C GLN A 32 7.44 -3.67 1.61
N ILE A 33 6.54 -2.76 1.23
CA ILE A 33 6.85 -1.36 0.99
C ILE A 33 6.85 -0.62 2.33
N PRO A 34 7.91 0.14 2.66
CA PRO A 34 7.92 0.99 3.85
C PRO A 34 6.96 2.18 3.69
N CYS A 35 6.30 2.56 4.78
CA CYS A 35 5.44 3.73 4.79
C CYS A 35 6.25 5.01 4.50
N PRO A 36 5.82 5.88 3.56
CA PRO A 36 6.54 7.12 3.28
C PRO A 36 6.54 8.14 4.44
N LYS A 37 5.75 7.90 5.49
CA LYS A 37 5.63 8.81 6.64
C LYS A 37 6.34 8.32 7.90
N CYS A 38 6.29 7.02 8.17
CA CYS A 38 6.86 6.43 9.40
C CYS A 38 7.89 5.32 9.12
N GLU A 39 8.18 5.03 7.85
CA GLU A 39 9.17 4.04 7.38
C GLU A 39 8.92 2.58 7.80
N LEU A 40 7.86 2.35 8.59
CA LEU A 40 7.40 1.03 9.00
C LEU A 40 6.70 0.28 7.85
N LYS A 41 6.89 -1.03 7.83
CA LYS A 41 6.33 -1.97 6.85
C LYS A 41 4.93 -2.43 7.24
N GLU A 42 4.06 -1.46 7.52
CA GLU A 42 2.66 -1.67 7.90
C GLU A 42 1.73 -0.99 6.90
N LEU A 43 2.11 -0.97 5.62
CA LEU A 43 1.26 -0.51 4.54
C LEU A 43 0.35 -1.64 4.08
N HIS A 44 -0.95 -1.40 4.11
CA HIS A 44 -1.96 -2.34 3.66
C HIS A 44 -2.85 -1.70 2.60
N HIS A 45 -3.53 -2.52 1.81
CA HIS A 45 -4.60 -2.02 0.96
C HIS A 45 -5.77 -1.56 1.84
N PRO A 46 -6.43 -0.42 1.55
CA PRO A 46 -7.56 0.06 2.35
C PRO A 46 -8.74 -0.92 2.36
N SER A 47 -8.83 -1.83 1.38
CA SER A 47 -9.81 -2.93 1.39
C SER A 47 -9.49 -4.02 2.42
N TYR A 48 -8.24 -4.17 2.85
CA TYR A 48 -7.84 -5.14 3.87
C TYR A 48 -8.36 -4.77 5.26
N PHE A 49 -8.46 -3.46 5.52
CA PHE A 49 -9.08 -2.93 6.73
C PHE A 49 -10.61 -3.02 6.72
N GLY A 50 -11.18 -3.76 5.76
CA GLY A 50 -12.58 -4.17 5.67
C GLY A 50 -13.44 -3.54 6.75
N LEU A 51 -14.04 -2.40 6.42
CA LEU A 51 -15.36 -2.13 6.95
C LEU A 51 -16.14 -3.41 6.64
N LYS A 52 -16.35 -4.25 7.65
CA LYS A 52 -17.63 -4.89 7.79
C LYS A 52 -18.60 -3.72 7.76
N GLU A 53 -19.16 -3.46 6.59
CA GLU A 53 -20.40 -2.70 6.49
C GLU A 53 -21.38 -3.49 7.35
N VAL A 54 -21.61 -3.01 8.58
CA VAL A 54 -22.68 -3.43 9.48
C VAL A 54 -23.68 -2.30 9.52
#